data_AF-A0A1G0PE44-F1
#
_entry.id   AF-A0A1G0PE44-F1
#
_cell.length_a   1.000
_cell.length_b   1.000
_cell.length_c   1.000
_cell.angle_alpha   90.00
_cell.angle_beta   90.00
_cell.angle_gamma   90.00
#
_symmetry.space_group_name_H-M   'P 1'
#
loop_
_entity.id
_entity.type
_entity.pdbx_description
1 polymer ?
#
loop_
_entity_poly.entity_id
_entity_poly.type
_entity_poly.pdbx_seq_one_letter_code
_entity_poly.pdbx_strand_id
1 'polypeptide(L)'
;MLYDRHSRVAGETHYPFKKMLLFSLDALISFSIIPLRFFSILGAITILGTIVIVFIILVVRIFDPEYFIPGFSATIILILIFGGLQLFATGIIGEYIGRIYEESKRRPLYIIGSIFQSNKEYKE
;
A
#
# COMPACT_ATOMS: atom_id res chain seq x y z
N MET A 1 23.94 -21.67 26.63
CA MET A 1 24.23 -22.64 25.54
C MET A 1 23.54 -22.13 24.29
N LEU A 2 24.29 -21.85 23.22
CA LEU A 2 23.72 -21.45 21.93
C LEU A 2 23.30 -22.73 21.19
N TYR A 3 22.04 -22.78 20.79
CA TYR A 3 21.53 -23.89 19.97
C TYR A 3 22.08 -23.75 18.56
N ASP A 4 22.82 -24.76 18.10
CA ASP A 4 23.34 -24.86 16.74
C ASP A 4 22.66 -26.03 16.03
N ARG A 5 22.14 -25.76 14.83
CA ARG A 5 21.37 -26.70 14.03
C ARG A 5 22.14 -27.02 12.77
N HIS A 6 22.43 -28.31 12.56
CA HIS A 6 23.01 -28.79 11.30
C HIS A 6 22.16 -28.39 10.08
N SER A 7 22.84 -28.12 8.96
CA SER A 7 22.20 -27.76 7.70
C SER A 7 21.23 -28.85 7.22
N ARG A 8 20.13 -28.44 6.58
CA ARG A 8 19.15 -29.40 6.05
C ARG A 8 19.75 -30.18 4.89
N VAL A 9 19.63 -31.51 4.96
CA VAL A 9 20.11 -32.45 3.93
C VAL A 9 19.12 -32.58 2.77
N ALA A 10 17.82 -32.33 3.02
CA ALA A 10 16.76 -32.39 2.02
C ALA A 10 15.62 -31.41 2.34
N GLY A 11 14.86 -31.08 1.30
CA GLY A 11 13.69 -30.19 1.34
C GLY A 11 14.05 -28.72 1.12
N GLU A 12 13.11 -27.96 0.56
CA GLU A 12 13.27 -26.53 0.36
C GLU A 12 12.79 -25.72 1.56
N THR A 13 13.23 -24.46 1.65
CA THR A 13 12.70 -23.57 2.67
C THR A 13 11.21 -23.30 2.43
N HIS A 14 10.40 -23.46 3.47
CA HIS A 14 8.98 -23.06 3.43
C HIS A 14 8.81 -21.53 3.37
N TYR A 15 9.88 -20.78 3.61
CA TYR A 15 9.96 -19.32 3.54
C TYR A 15 11.13 -18.90 2.63
N PRO A 16 10.95 -18.96 1.31
CA PRO A 16 11.88 -18.34 0.38
C PRO A 16 11.79 -16.81 0.49
N PHE A 17 12.82 -16.10 0.02
CA PHE A 17 12.92 -14.64 0.11
C PHE A 17 11.65 -13.91 -0.37
N LYS A 18 11.08 -14.32 -1.51
CA LYS A 18 9.82 -13.75 -2.04
C LYS A 18 8.66 -13.84 -1.05
N LYS A 19 8.53 -14.98 -0.34
CA LYS A 19 7.46 -15.19 0.64
C LYS A 19 7.69 -14.36 1.90
N MET A 20 8.94 -14.19 2.31
CA MET A 20 9.30 -13.29 3.42
C MET A 20 9.01 -11.83 3.09
N LEU A 21 9.29 -11.42 1.84
CA LEU A 21 9.06 -10.05 1.36
C LEU A 21 7.57 -9.74 1.29
N LEU A 22 6.76 -10.64 0.71
CA LEU A 22 5.29 -10.52 0.70
C LEU A 22 4.71 -10.47 2.12
N PHE A 23 5.19 -11.34 3.02
CA PHE A 23 4.75 -11.35 4.42
C PHE A 23 5.08 -10.04 5.14
N SER A 24 6.27 -9.48 4.89
CA SER A 24 6.70 -8.22 5.49
C SER A 24 5.88 -7.04 4.96
N LEU A 25 5.57 -7.03 3.65
CA LEU A 25 4.71 -6.01 3.04
C LEU A 25 3.28 -6.07 3.60
N ASP A 26 2.71 -7.27 3.74
CA ASP A 26 1.37 -7.42 4.30
C ASP A 26 1.31 -6.98 5.77
N ALA A 27 2.35 -7.28 6.57
CA ALA A 27 2.47 -6.78 7.92
C ALA A 27 2.60 -5.24 7.95
N LEU A 28 3.41 -4.65 7.07
CA LEU A 28 3.57 -3.20 6.98
C LEU A 28 2.25 -2.51 6.61
N ILE A 29 1.48 -3.06 5.69
CA ILE A 29 0.19 -2.50 5.27
C ILE A 29 -0.89 -2.71 6.35
N SER A 30 -0.92 -3.88 6.99
CA SER A 30 -1.94 -4.21 8.00
C SER A 30 -1.79 -3.41 9.29
N PHE A 31 -0.56 -3.14 9.71
CA PHE A 31 -0.25 -2.54 11.01
C PHE A 31 0.25 -1.10 10.94
N SER A 32 0.30 -0.48 9.75
CA SER A 32 0.86 0.86 9.61
C SER A 32 0.05 1.78 8.69
N ILE A 33 -0.03 3.05 9.09
CA ILE A 33 -0.59 4.15 8.30
C ILE A 33 0.45 4.76 7.34
N ILE A 34 1.69 4.25 7.35
CA ILE A 34 2.81 4.78 6.55
C ILE A 34 2.49 4.82 5.05
N PRO A 35 1.91 3.78 4.41
CA PRO A 35 1.60 3.83 2.98
C PRO A 35 0.65 4.99 2.66
N LEU A 36 -0.38 5.17 3.50
CA LEU A 36 -1.36 6.23 3.33
C LEU A 36 -0.72 7.62 3.47
N ARG A 37 0.13 7.82 4.48
CA ARG A 37 0.86 9.09 4.70
C ARG A 37 1.84 9.41 3.58
N PHE A 38 2.55 8.41 3.06
CA PHE A 38 3.47 8.60 1.94
C PHE A 38 2.76 9.20 0.71
N PHE A 39 1.54 8.74 0.42
CA PHE A 39 0.74 9.29 -0.68
C PHE A 39 0.16 10.66 -0.39
N SER A 40 -0.22 10.96 0.85
CA SER A 40 -0.60 12.32 1.22
C SER A 40 0.55 13.30 0.98
N ILE A 41 1.79 12.91 1.29
CA ILE A 41 2.99 13.72 1.04
C ILE A 41 3.26 13.85 -0.46
N LEU A 42 3.20 12.76 -1.22
CA LEU A 42 3.33 12.83 -2.69
C LEU A 42 2.27 13.75 -3.31
N GLY A 43 1.02 13.66 -2.86
CA GLY A 43 -0.05 14.57 -3.26
C GLY A 43 0.29 16.03 -2.97
N ALA A 44 0.77 16.33 -1.76
CA ALA A 44 1.19 17.68 -1.40
C ALA A 44 2.34 18.21 -2.29
N ILE A 45 3.32 17.36 -2.61
CA ILE A 45 4.43 17.71 -3.52
C ILE A 45 3.90 17.99 -4.93
N THR A 46 2.97 17.18 -5.44
CA THR A 46 2.39 17.40 -6.78
C THR A 46 1.57 18.68 -6.85
N ILE A 47 0.87 19.07 -5.78
CA ILE A 47 0.15 20.35 -5.71
C ILE A 47 1.15 21.51 -5.75
N LEU A 48 2.23 21.45 -4.94
CA LEU A 48 3.30 22.44 -4.95
C LEU A 48 3.95 22.57 -6.33
N GLY A 49 4.29 21.45 -6.97
CA GLY A 49 4.85 21.45 -8.33
C GLY A 49 3.90 22.06 -9.35
N THR A 50 2.60 21.83 -9.21
CA THR A 50 1.57 22.41 -10.09
C THR A 50 1.50 23.93 -9.95
N ILE A 51 1.55 24.46 -8.72
CA ILE A 51 1.58 25.91 -8.48
C ILE A 51 2.79 26.55 -9.16
N VAL A 52 3.96 25.92 -9.07
CA VAL A 52 5.19 26.39 -9.74
C VAL A 52 5.03 26.40 -11.26
N ILE A 53 4.52 25.32 -11.85
CA ILE A 53 4.31 25.22 -13.30
C ILE A 53 3.32 26.27 -13.79
N VAL A 54 2.21 26.47 -13.08
CA VAL A 54 1.21 27.51 -13.40
C VAL A 54 1.83 28.90 -13.33
N PHE A 55 2.65 29.18 -12.32
CA PHE A 55 3.34 30.46 -12.20
C PHE A 55 4.31 30.71 -13.36
N ILE A 56 5.11 29.69 -13.74
CA ILE A 56 6.02 29.78 -14.89
C ILE A 56 5.24 30.07 -16.18
N ILE A 57 4.13 29.37 -16.40
CA ILE A 57 3.27 29.58 -17.58
C ILE A 57 2.73 31.01 -17.61
N LEU A 58 2.28 31.55 -16.46
CA LEU A 58 1.80 32.93 -16.37
C LEU A 58 2.88 33.96 -16.68
N VAL A 59 4.10 33.75 -16.17
CA VAL A 59 5.24 34.64 -16.44
C VAL A 59 5.58 34.63 -17.92
N VAL A 60 5.75 33.45 -18.52
CA VAL A 60 6.07 33.32 -19.96
C VAL A 60 4.97 33.97 -20.81
N ARG A 61 3.69 33.78 -20.45
CA ARG A 61 2.55 34.40 -21.15
C ARG A 61 2.60 35.94 -21.15
N ILE A 62 3.12 36.55 -20.09
CA ILE A 62 3.18 38.01 -19.93
C ILE A 62 4.36 38.61 -20.69
N PHE A 63 5.53 37.96 -20.61
CA PHE A 63 6.78 38.50 -21.17
C PHE A 63 7.04 38.10 -22.62
N ASP A 64 6.42 37.01 -23.10
CA ASP A 64 6.68 36.46 -24.44
C ASP A 64 5.37 35.97 -25.08
N PRO A 65 4.44 36.88 -25.45
CA PRO A 65 3.12 36.53 -25.96
C PRO A 65 3.13 35.82 -27.32
N GLU A 66 4.21 35.93 -28.09
CA GLU A 66 4.42 35.23 -29.37
C GLU A 66 5.00 33.81 -29.21
N TYR A 67 5.38 33.41 -27.98
CA TYR A 67 5.90 32.06 -27.71
C TYR A 67 4.75 31.04 -27.78
N PHE A 68 4.37 30.71 -29.01
CA PHE A 68 3.29 29.79 -29.32
C PHE A 68 3.85 28.37 -29.48
N ILE A 69 3.63 27.53 -28.47
CA ILE A 69 3.64 26.07 -28.61
C ILE A 69 2.36 25.54 -27.91
N PRO A 70 1.61 24.60 -28.53
CA PRO A 70 0.30 24.20 -28.02
C PRO A 70 0.43 23.57 -26.64
N GLY A 71 -0.34 24.07 -25.68
CA GLY A 71 -0.43 23.53 -24.32
C GLY A 71 -0.92 22.08 -24.25
N PHE A 72 -1.19 21.43 -25.39
CA PHE A 72 -1.63 20.04 -25.48
C PHE A 72 -0.68 19.05 -24.80
N SER A 73 0.64 19.17 -25.03
CA SER A 73 1.62 18.27 -24.41
C SER A 73 1.69 18.48 -22.90
N ALA A 74 1.72 19.72 -22.43
CA ALA A 74 1.72 20.04 -21.00
C ALA A 74 0.42 19.58 -20.32
N THR A 75 -0.73 19.80 -20.96
CA THR A 75 -2.05 19.39 -20.45
C THR A 75 -2.19 17.87 -20.42
N ILE A 76 -1.75 17.14 -21.44
CA ILE A 76 -1.76 15.66 -21.43
C ILE A 76 -0.87 15.12 -20.32
N ILE A 77 0.34 15.67 -20.16
CA ILE A 77 1.27 15.25 -19.10
C ILE A 77 0.63 15.50 -17.73
N LEU A 78 0.02 16.67 -17.50
CA LEU A 78 -0.69 16.98 -16.26
C LEU A 78 -1.86 16.01 -16.04
N ILE A 79 -2.70 15.77 -17.05
CA ILE A 79 -3.83 14.83 -16.95
C ILE A 79 -3.34 13.42 -16.61
N LEU A 80 -2.27 12.94 -17.24
CA LEU A 80 -1.71 11.61 -16.96
C LEU A 80 -1.10 11.53 -15.55
N ILE A 81 -0.42 12.59 -15.08
CA ILE A 81 0.14 12.65 -13.72
C ILE A 81 -0.98 12.65 -12.68
N PHE A 82 -1.96 13.56 -12.82
CA PHE A 82 -3.09 13.64 -11.90
C PHE A 82 -3.98 12.40 -11.96
N GLY A 83 -4.24 11.87 -13.16
CA GLY A 83 -5.00 10.64 -13.35
C GLY A 83 -4.29 9.42 -12.76
N GLY A 84 -2.99 9.28 -12.97
CA GLY A 84 -2.18 8.22 -12.38
C GLY A 84 -2.15 8.30 -10.84
N LEU A 85 -1.93 9.50 -10.29
CA LEU A 85 -1.96 9.73 -8.85
C LEU A 85 -3.34 9.41 -8.25
N GLN A 86 -4.42 9.81 -8.93
CA GLN A 86 -5.78 9.60 -8.45
C GLN A 86 -6.18 8.12 -8.51
N LEU A 87 -5.87 7.39 -9.59
CA LEU A 87 -6.08 5.95 -9.69
C LEU A 87 -5.29 5.20 -8.62
N PHE A 88 -4.05 5.62 -8.38
CA PHE A 88 -3.20 4.99 -7.38
C PHE A 88 -3.68 5.24 -5.94
N ALA A 89 -4.06 6.49 -5.62
CA ALA A 89 -4.67 6.82 -4.33
C ALA A 89 -5.98 6.03 -4.11
N THR A 90 -6.80 5.89 -5.15
CA THR A 90 -8.04 5.11 -5.10
C THR A 90 -7.77 3.62 -4.88
N GLY A 91 -6.74 3.06 -5.52
CA GLY A 91 -6.32 1.67 -5.31
C GLY A 91 -5.95 1.37 -3.86
N ILE A 92 -5.19 2.28 -3.23
CA ILE A 92 -4.83 2.16 -1.81
C ILE A 92 -6.05 2.26 -0.91
N ILE A 93 -6.90 3.27 -1.13
CA ILE A 93 -8.17 3.40 -0.38
C ILE A 93 -9.00 2.11 -0.53
N GLY A 94 -9.06 1.53 -1.72
CA GLY A 94 -9.72 0.25 -1.99
C GLY A 94 -9.16 -0.90 -1.14
N GLU A 95 -7.83 -0.97 -0.97
CA GLU A 95 -7.20 -2.00 -0.12
C GLU A 95 -7.57 -1.84 1.36
N TYR A 96 -7.55 -0.60 1.88
CA TYR A 96 -7.99 -0.32 3.26
C TYR A 96 -9.49 -0.58 3.46
N ILE A 97 -10.34 -0.16 2.51
CA ILE A 97 -11.78 -0.45 2.55
C ILE A 97 -12.03 -1.96 2.53
N GLY A 98 -11.29 -2.72 1.70
CA GLY A 98 -11.36 -4.18 1.67
C GLY A 98 -11.07 -4.81 3.03
N ARG A 99 -10.02 -4.34 3.72
CA ARG A 99 -9.68 -4.81 5.07
C ARG A 99 -10.75 -4.45 6.09
N ILE A 100 -11.28 -3.23 6.05
CA ILE A 100 -12.40 -2.80 6.91
C ILE A 100 -13.64 -3.66 6.66
N TYR A 101 -13.92 -3.99 5.40
CA TYR A 101 -15.05 -4.84 5.03
C TYR A 101 -14.90 -6.27 5.55
N GLU A 102 -13.72 -6.87 5.45
CA GLU A 102 -13.45 -8.20 6.05
C GLU A 102 -13.62 -8.18 7.57
N GLU A 103 -13.16 -7.14 8.25
CA GLU A 103 -13.34 -6.98 9.70
C GLU A 103 -14.84 -6.82 10.06
N SER A 104 -15.56 -6.02 9.28
CA SER A 104 -16.99 -5.75 9.50
C SER A 104 -17.88 -6.96 9.22
N LYS A 105 -17.43 -7.94 8.42
CA LYS A 105 -18.20 -9.17 8.13
C LYS A 105 -18.42 -10.04 9.36
N ARG A 106 -17.64 -9.88 10.43
CA ARG A 106 -17.71 -10.69 11.66
C ARG A 106 -17.77 -12.21 11.39
N ARG A 107 -17.10 -12.68 10.33
CA ARG A 107 -17.11 -14.11 9.98
C ARG A 107 -16.27 -14.87 11.00
N PRO A 108 -16.84 -15.89 11.68
CA PRO A 108 -16.07 -16.70 12.62
C PRO A 108 -14.95 -17.43 11.87
N LEU A 109 -13.74 -17.40 12.42
CA LEU A 109 -12.54 -18.03 11.82
C LEU A 109 -12.71 -19.53 11.61
N TYR A 110 -13.49 -20.16 12.48
CA TYR A 110 -13.82 -21.58 12.42
C TYR A 110 -15.15 -21.84 13.12
N ILE A 111 -15.77 -22.96 12.80
CA ILE A 111 -16.97 -23.45 13.47
C ILE A 111 -16.57 -24.74 14.19
N ILE A 112 -16.84 -24.82 15.49
CA ILE A 112 -16.57 -26.02 16.30
C ILE A 112 -17.67 -27.03 16.03
N GLY A 113 -17.30 -28.20 15.50
CA GLY A 113 -18.24 -29.29 15.26
C GLY A 113 -18.57 -30.08 16.53
N SER A 114 -17.56 -30.42 17.34
CA SER A 114 -17.72 -31.17 18.59
C SER A 114 -16.55 -30.93 19.55
N ILE A 115 -16.81 -31.03 20.85
CA ILE A 115 -15.82 -30.92 21.92
C ILE A 115 -15.88 -32.24 22.71
N PHE A 116 -14.74 -32.94 22.83
CA PHE A 116 -14.62 -34.13 23.67
C PHE A 116 -13.98 -33.73 25.00
N GLN A 117 -14.75 -33.79 26.08
CA GLN A 117 -14.25 -33.49 27.41
C GLN A 117 -13.74 -34.77 28.08
N SER A 118 -12.44 -34.81 28.39
CA SER A 118 -11.86 -35.92 29.15
C SER A 118 -12.04 -35.65 30.64
N ASN A 119 -12.96 -36.38 31.28
CA ASN A 119 -13.09 -36.42 32.73
C ASN A 119 -11.91 -37.24 33.31
N LYS A 120 -10.78 -36.58 33.56
CA LYS A 120 -9.77 -37.11 34.45
C LYS A 120 -10.03 -36.51 35.84
N GLU A 121 -10.72 -37.28 36.67
CA GLU A 121 -10.70 -37.06 38.12
C GLU A 121 -9.24 -37.17 38.58
N TYR A 122 -8.65 -36.02 38.94
CA TYR A 122 -7.42 -36.01 39.68
C TYR A 122 -7.74 -36.56 41.07
N LYS A 123 -7.38 -37.82 41.33
CA LYS A 123 -7.32 -38.32 42.70
C LYS A 123 -6.21 -37.56 43.41
N GLU A 124 -6.60 -36.81 44.44
CA GLU A 124 -5.71 -36.23 45.45
C GLU A 124 -4.84 -37.31 46.12
#